data_AF-T0ZBP7-F1
#
_entry.id   AF-T0ZBP7-F1
#
_cell.length_a   1.000
_cell.length_b   1.000
_cell.length_c   1.000
_cell.angle_alpha   90.00
_cell.angle_beta   90.00
_cell.angle_gamma   90.00
#
_symmetry.space_group_name_H-M   'P 1'
#
loop_
_entity.id
_entity.type
_entity.pdbx_description
1 polymer ?
#
loop_
_entity_poly.entity_id
_entity_poly.type
_entity_poly.pdbx_seq_one_letter_code
_entity_poly.pdbx_strand_id
1 'polypeptide(L)'
;MAALLPEHYVTPVEKDRILRKIRHERAPAWDLTRRQLCDLELILNGAFHPLSGFLGPDDYRSVVVKGRLRDGTLWPIPIVLDLPESFAAKLAPGTLLELRESEGIPVAVLEVETLDRPDRVEEALRVFGTDDPTHPGVRYLLESTHPVYVSGALRGLAPPPHYDFRPLRMTPNELRAKFDALGWRRVIAFQTRNSPPPRPCRTHLPGRERTGGQSLPA
;
A
#
# COMPACT_ATOMS: atom_id res chain seq x y z
N MET A 1 -0.93 -16.83 -20.17
CA MET A 1 -1.12 -15.43 -19.75
C MET A 1 -1.10 -15.42 -18.24
N ALA A 2 -0.34 -14.53 -17.60
CA ALA A 2 -0.43 -14.38 -16.15
C ALA A 2 -1.82 -13.88 -15.79
N ALA A 3 -2.44 -14.42 -14.74
CA ALA A 3 -3.71 -13.90 -14.26
C ALA A 3 -3.55 -12.43 -13.86
N LEU A 4 -4.56 -11.61 -14.17
CA LEU A 4 -4.60 -10.22 -13.72
C LEU A 4 -4.68 -10.20 -12.19
N LEU A 5 -3.96 -9.25 -11.59
CA LEU A 5 -4.06 -9.01 -10.16
C LEU A 5 -5.41 -8.32 -9.87
N PRO A 6 -6.07 -8.66 -8.76
CA PRO A 6 -7.32 -8.02 -8.38
C PRO A 6 -7.04 -6.54 -8.03
N GLU A 7 -7.79 -5.66 -8.67
CA GLU A 7 -7.83 -4.23 -8.35
C GLU A 7 -9.06 -3.94 -7.51
N HIS A 8 -8.94 -3.03 -6.54
CA HIS A 8 -10.00 -2.76 -5.56
C HIS A 8 -10.82 -1.51 -5.89
N TYR A 9 -10.97 -1.21 -7.19
CA TYR A 9 -11.80 -0.11 -7.67
C TYR A 9 -13.24 -0.55 -7.89
N VAL A 10 -14.19 0.27 -7.45
CA VAL A 10 -15.61 0.01 -7.69
C VAL A 10 -16.04 0.47 -9.08
N THR A 11 -17.16 -0.06 -9.55
CA THR A 11 -17.76 0.38 -10.82
C THR A 11 -18.25 1.84 -10.72
N PRO A 12 -18.36 2.59 -11.84
CA PRO A 12 -18.88 3.96 -11.82
C PRO A 12 -20.26 4.11 -11.17
N VAL A 13 -21.15 3.13 -11.38
CA VAL A 13 -22.50 3.12 -10.78
C VAL A 13 -22.41 2.96 -9.26
N GLU A 14 -21.54 2.07 -8.79
CA GLU A 14 -21.33 1.84 -7.37
C GLU A 14 -20.63 3.04 -6.70
N LYS A 15 -19.66 3.67 -7.38
CA LYS A 15 -19.03 4.91 -6.95
C LYS A 15 -20.08 5.99 -6.68
N ASP A 16 -21.00 6.24 -7.62
CA ASP A 16 -22.04 7.25 -7.45
C ASP A 16 -22.97 6.92 -6.27
N ARG A 17 -23.29 5.63 -6.08
CA ARG A 17 -24.09 5.16 -4.93
C ARG A 17 -23.37 5.42 -3.61
N ILE A 18 -22.08 5.09 -3.52
CA ILE A 18 -21.26 5.32 -2.33
C ILE A 18 -21.17 6.81 -2.02
N LEU A 19 -20.87 7.65 -3.01
CA LEU A 19 -20.76 9.09 -2.83
C LEU A 19 -22.09 9.72 -2.37
N ARG A 20 -23.23 9.23 -2.87
CA ARG A 20 -24.55 9.66 -2.37
C ARG A 20 -24.77 9.24 -0.91
N LYS A 21 -24.38 8.01 -0.55
CA LYS A 21 -24.48 7.49 0.82
C LYS A 21 -23.63 8.30 1.79
N ILE A 22 -22.36 8.56 1.45
CA ILE A 22 -21.43 9.41 2.21
C ILE A 22 -22.03 10.79 2.49
N ARG A 23 -22.59 11.45 1.46
CA ARG A 23 -23.25 12.77 1.62
C ARG A 23 -24.49 12.72 2.49
N HIS A 24 -25.32 11.69 2.33
CA HIS A 24 -26.55 11.51 3.10
C HIS A 24 -26.27 11.26 4.58
N GLU A 25 -25.31 10.37 4.87
CA GLU A 25 -24.91 9.99 6.24
C GLU A 25 -23.99 11.01 6.89
N ARG A 26 -23.52 12.02 6.14
CA ARG A 26 -22.51 13.00 6.57
C ARG A 26 -21.29 12.30 7.17
N ALA A 27 -20.83 11.27 6.46
CA ALA A 27 -19.69 10.46 6.84
C ALA A 27 -18.47 11.35 7.15
N PRO A 28 -17.71 11.05 8.22
CA PRO A 28 -16.44 11.72 8.49
C PRO A 28 -15.51 11.59 7.28
N ALA A 29 -14.74 12.64 7.02
CA ALA A 29 -13.74 12.65 5.97
C ALA A 29 -12.34 12.83 6.58
N TRP A 30 -11.40 12.04 6.07
CA TRP A 30 -9.99 12.10 6.43
C TRP A 30 -9.15 12.44 5.21
N ASP A 31 -8.36 13.51 5.33
CA ASP A 31 -7.38 13.89 4.33
C ASP A 31 -6.11 13.08 4.57
N LEU A 32 -5.80 12.19 3.63
CA LEU A 32 -4.69 11.25 3.75
C LEU A 32 -3.35 11.97 3.80
N THR A 33 -2.45 11.50 4.66
CA THR A 33 -1.05 11.92 4.57
C THR A 33 -0.44 11.41 3.27
N ARG A 34 0.65 12.04 2.82
CA ARG A 34 1.34 11.60 1.60
C ARG A 34 1.74 10.12 1.64
N ARG A 35 2.14 9.61 2.80
CA ARG A 35 2.50 8.19 2.96
C ARG A 35 1.27 7.30 2.85
N GLN A 36 0.19 7.64 3.55
CA GLN A 36 -1.08 6.90 3.49
C GLN A 36 -1.64 6.87 2.06
N LEU A 37 -1.52 7.95 1.30
CA LEU A 37 -1.94 8.01 -0.09
C LEU A 37 -1.14 7.05 -0.98
N CYS A 38 0.19 6.98 -0.79
CA CYS A 38 1.03 6.01 -1.49
C CYS A 38 0.67 4.57 -1.13
N ASP A 39 0.47 4.27 0.16
CA ASP A 39 0.08 2.94 0.62
C ASP A 39 -1.29 2.55 0.06
N LEU A 40 -2.25 3.49 0.08
CA LEU A 40 -3.57 3.31 -0.51
C LEU A 40 -3.49 3.00 -2.02
N GLU A 41 -2.69 3.74 -2.78
CA GLU A 41 -2.52 3.52 -4.21
C GLU A 41 -2.03 2.10 -4.53
N LEU A 42 -1.04 1.62 -3.77
CA LEU A 42 -0.46 0.28 -3.93
C LEU A 42 -1.40 -0.84 -3.50
N ILE A 43 -2.27 -0.59 -2.52
CA ILE A 43 -3.38 -1.51 -2.20
C ILE A 43 -4.34 -1.54 -3.39
N LEU A 44 -4.90 -0.39 -3.78
CA LEU A 44 -5.98 -0.31 -4.75
C LEU A 44 -5.61 -0.85 -6.14
N ASN A 45 -4.38 -0.62 -6.60
CA ASN A 45 -3.90 -1.10 -7.89
C ASN A 45 -3.41 -2.57 -7.88
N GLY A 46 -3.49 -3.25 -6.73
CA GLY A 46 -3.11 -4.66 -6.58
C GLY A 46 -1.61 -4.91 -6.40
N ALA A 47 -0.76 -3.87 -6.31
CA ALA A 47 0.67 -4.04 -6.06
C ALA A 47 0.95 -4.71 -4.70
N PHE A 48 0.08 -4.49 -3.72
CA PHE A 48 0.13 -5.12 -2.40
C PHE A 48 -0.67 -6.42 -2.28
N HIS A 49 -1.02 -7.07 -3.38
CA HIS A 49 -1.65 -8.40 -3.33
C HIS A 49 -0.82 -9.36 -2.43
N PRO A 50 -1.43 -10.03 -1.42
CA PRO A 50 -2.86 -10.32 -1.27
C PRO A 50 -3.71 -9.30 -0.50
N LEU A 51 -3.15 -8.16 -0.08
CA LEU A 51 -3.92 -7.17 0.69
C LEU A 51 -5.07 -6.57 -0.12
N SER A 52 -6.22 -6.42 0.55
CA SER A 52 -7.41 -5.75 0.05
C SER A 52 -7.81 -4.51 0.87
N GLY A 53 -6.99 -4.12 1.83
CA GLY A 53 -7.23 -3.03 2.75
C GLY A 53 -6.07 -2.84 3.72
N PHE A 54 -6.22 -1.90 4.64
CA PHE A 54 -5.29 -1.71 5.75
C PHE A 54 -5.39 -2.87 6.74
N LEU A 55 -4.27 -3.24 7.35
CA LEU A 55 -4.21 -4.40 8.24
C LEU A 55 -5.08 -4.20 9.48
N GLY A 56 -5.91 -5.21 9.78
CA GLY A 56 -6.59 -5.32 11.06
C GLY A 56 -5.65 -5.78 12.18
N PRO A 57 -6.10 -5.74 13.45
CA PRO A 57 -5.25 -5.96 14.62
C PRO A 57 -4.57 -7.33 14.62
N ASP A 58 -5.26 -8.38 14.16
CA ASP A 58 -4.69 -9.74 14.09
C ASP A 58 -3.58 -9.88 13.05
N ASP A 59 -3.81 -9.37 11.83
CA ASP A 59 -2.81 -9.40 10.77
C ASP A 59 -1.65 -8.47 11.09
N TYR A 60 -1.93 -7.28 11.63
CA TYR A 60 -0.93 -6.34 12.13
C TYR A 60 -0.02 -7.02 13.15
N ARG A 61 -0.60 -7.62 14.20
CA ARG A 61 0.17 -8.30 15.24
C ARG A 61 0.98 -9.46 14.69
N SER A 62 0.41 -10.24 13.78
CA SER A 62 1.12 -11.33 13.12
C SER A 62 2.31 -10.82 12.30
N VAL A 63 2.15 -9.72 11.58
CA VAL A 63 3.22 -9.07 10.81
C VAL A 63 4.32 -8.57 11.73
N VAL A 64 3.98 -7.85 12.81
CA VAL A 64 4.96 -7.33 13.76
C VAL A 64 5.73 -8.44 14.48
N VAL A 65 5.07 -9.56 14.83
CA VAL A 65 5.73 -10.66 15.56
C VAL A 65 6.46 -11.65 14.66
N LYS A 66 5.92 -11.96 13.48
CA LYS A 66 6.36 -13.09 12.65
C LYS A 66 6.82 -12.67 11.24
N GLY A 67 6.63 -11.42 10.85
CA GLY A 67 6.84 -10.95 9.47
C GLY A 67 5.91 -11.61 8.46
N ARG A 68 4.72 -12.03 8.90
CA ARG A 68 3.73 -12.76 8.08
C ARG A 68 2.30 -12.34 8.43
N LEU A 69 1.42 -12.34 7.44
CA LEU A 69 -0.02 -12.25 7.65
C LEU A 69 -0.53 -13.46 8.46
N ARG A 70 -1.75 -13.39 8.98
CA ARG A 70 -2.32 -14.48 9.81
C ARG A 70 -2.42 -15.80 9.05
N ASP A 71 -2.61 -15.73 7.74
CA ASP A 71 -2.69 -16.88 6.83
C ASP A 71 -1.32 -17.52 6.53
N GLY A 72 -0.24 -16.92 7.02
CA GLY A 72 1.14 -17.38 6.82
C GLY A 72 1.85 -16.74 5.63
N THR A 73 1.18 -15.91 4.83
CA THR A 73 1.80 -15.18 3.71
C THR A 73 2.94 -14.30 4.21
N LEU A 74 4.08 -14.32 3.52
CA LEU A 74 5.23 -13.47 3.86
C LEU A 74 4.88 -12.00 3.67
N TRP A 75 4.94 -11.22 4.76
CA TRP A 75 4.61 -9.80 4.74
C TRP A 75 5.37 -9.09 5.87
N PRO A 76 6.54 -8.49 5.60
CA PRO A 76 7.44 -8.03 6.66
C PRO A 76 7.15 -6.63 7.19
N ILE A 77 6.36 -5.81 6.49
CA ILE A 77 6.11 -4.40 6.85
C ILE A 77 4.61 -4.17 7.04
N PRO A 78 4.15 -3.67 8.21
CA PRO A 78 2.74 -3.40 8.44
C PRO A 78 2.26 -2.21 7.60
N ILE A 79 1.09 -2.37 6.96
CA ILE A 79 0.43 -1.31 6.19
C ILE A 79 -0.87 -0.94 6.91
N VAL A 80 -0.89 0.23 7.55
CA VAL A 80 -1.94 0.66 8.47
C VAL A 80 -2.44 2.06 8.12
N LEU A 81 -3.70 2.34 8.45
CA LEU A 81 -4.26 3.68 8.38
C LEU A 81 -4.27 4.28 9.79
N ASP A 82 -3.36 5.22 10.05
CA ASP A 82 -3.23 5.89 11.33
C ASP A 82 -4.04 7.20 11.41
N LEU A 83 -4.79 7.39 12.50
CA LEU A 83 -5.63 8.56 12.75
C LEU A 83 -5.36 9.14 14.15
N PRO A 84 -5.47 10.47 14.32
CA PRO A 84 -5.36 11.09 15.64
C PRO A 84 -6.53 10.67 16.53
N GLU A 85 -6.31 10.58 17.84
CA GLU A 85 -7.33 10.22 18.83
C GLU A 85 -8.61 11.06 18.72
N SER A 86 -8.44 12.37 18.52
CA SER A 86 -9.56 13.32 18.39
C SER A 86 -10.45 13.04 17.19
N PHE A 87 -9.91 12.45 16.13
CA PHE A 87 -10.67 12.04 14.95
C PHE A 87 -11.23 10.63 15.12
N ALA A 88 -10.42 9.69 15.62
CA ALA A 88 -10.83 8.31 15.87
C ALA A 88 -11.99 8.20 16.87
N ALA A 89 -12.09 9.12 17.84
CA ALA A 89 -13.20 9.20 18.78
C ALA A 89 -14.58 9.43 18.12
N LYS A 90 -14.61 9.88 16.85
CA LYS A 90 -15.83 10.08 16.06
C LYS A 90 -16.24 8.85 15.27
N LEU A 91 -15.41 7.81 15.25
CA LEU A 91 -15.59 6.61 14.46
C LEU A 91 -16.08 5.47 15.32
N ALA A 92 -16.97 4.66 14.76
CA ALA A 92 -17.41 3.40 15.33
C ALA A 92 -17.44 2.31 14.23
N PRO A 93 -17.38 1.02 14.59
CA PRO A 93 -17.58 -0.05 13.62
C PRO A 93 -18.89 0.14 12.81
N GLY A 94 -18.83 -0.07 11.50
CA GLY A 94 -19.90 0.20 10.53
C GLY A 94 -19.95 1.63 10.01
N THR A 95 -19.13 2.55 10.53
CA THR A 95 -19.05 3.93 10.02
C THR A 95 -18.36 3.94 8.66
N LEU A 96 -18.93 4.65 7.69
CA LEU A 96 -18.22 4.98 6.46
C LEU A 96 -17.26 6.14 6.72
N LEU A 97 -16.00 5.94 6.39
CA LEU A 97 -14.94 6.94 6.41
C LEU A 97 -14.58 7.29 4.96
N GLU A 98 -14.79 8.55 4.59
CA GLU A 98 -14.34 9.07 3.30
C GLU A 98 -12.83 9.35 3.35
N LEU A 99 -12.07 8.78 2.43
CA LEU A 99 -10.63 9.01 2.31
C LEU A 99 -10.38 9.96 1.13
N ARG A 100 -9.79 11.10 1.42
CA ARG A 100 -9.49 12.16 0.45
C ARG A 100 -8.00 12.32 0.28
N GLU A 101 -7.60 12.78 -0.90
CA GLU A 101 -6.25 13.30 -1.07
C GLU A 101 -6.14 14.75 -0.55
N SER A 102 -4.95 15.33 -0.61
CA SER A 102 -4.61 16.65 -0.08
C SER A 102 -5.41 17.86 -0.60
N GLU A 103 -5.95 17.82 -1.81
CA GLU A 103 -6.81 18.84 -2.44
C GLU A 103 -8.31 18.56 -2.17
N GLY A 104 -8.63 17.54 -1.35
CA GLY A 104 -9.99 17.18 -0.93
C GLY A 104 -10.77 16.28 -1.89
N ILE A 105 -10.11 15.71 -2.91
CA ILE A 105 -10.76 14.79 -3.86
C ILE A 105 -10.94 13.41 -3.21
N PRO A 106 -12.17 12.84 -3.21
CA PRO A 106 -12.41 11.50 -2.68
C PRO A 106 -11.74 10.43 -3.54
N VAL A 107 -10.82 9.68 -2.95
CA VAL A 107 -10.05 8.61 -3.62
C VAL A 107 -10.56 7.22 -3.23
N ALA A 108 -11.02 7.04 -1.99
CA ALA A 108 -11.54 5.77 -1.50
C ALA A 108 -12.57 5.98 -0.38
N VAL A 109 -13.30 4.91 -0.06
CA VAL A 109 -14.09 4.81 1.17
C VAL A 109 -13.62 3.60 1.96
N LEU A 110 -13.53 3.76 3.27
CA LEU A 110 -13.27 2.68 4.21
C LEU A 110 -14.50 2.50 5.10
N GLU A 111 -15.06 1.30 5.15
CA GLU A 111 -16.05 0.94 6.16
C GLU A 111 -15.31 0.43 7.38
N VAL A 112 -15.38 1.19 8.48
CA VAL A 112 -14.62 0.92 9.69
C VAL A 112 -15.09 -0.40 10.30
N GLU A 113 -14.17 -1.34 10.53
CA GLU A 113 -14.45 -2.59 11.22
C GLU A 113 -13.86 -2.56 12.64
N THR A 114 -12.59 -2.15 12.75
CA THR A 114 -11.89 -2.11 14.03
C THR A 114 -11.03 -0.86 14.17
N LEU A 115 -10.91 -0.41 15.41
CA LEU A 115 -9.97 0.63 15.84
C LEU A 115 -9.07 0.04 16.91
N ASP A 116 -7.76 0.15 16.73
CA ASP A 116 -6.78 -0.40 17.66
C ASP A 116 -5.72 0.65 18.05
N ARG A 117 -5.05 0.42 19.18
CA ARG A 117 -4.00 1.31 19.73
C ARG A 117 -2.76 0.49 20.04
N PRO A 118 -1.94 0.16 19.04
CA PRO A 118 -0.80 -0.69 19.26
C PRO A 118 0.37 0.03 19.93
N ASP A 119 1.26 -0.75 20.53
CA ASP A 119 2.53 -0.26 21.05
C ASP A 119 3.51 -0.02 19.89
N ARG A 120 3.64 1.25 19.50
CA ARG A 120 4.55 1.68 18.43
C ARG A 120 6.03 1.49 18.77
N VAL A 121 6.39 1.40 20.05
CA VAL A 121 7.77 1.10 20.46
C VAL A 121 8.06 -0.39 20.25
N GLU A 122 7.11 -1.26 20.57
CA GLU A 122 7.21 -2.68 20.25
C GLU A 122 7.32 -2.90 18.74
N GLU A 123 6.49 -2.22 17.95
CA GLU A 123 6.59 -2.26 16.48
C GLU A 123 7.98 -1.82 16.00
N ALA A 124 8.51 -0.72 16.54
CA ALA A 124 9.84 -0.24 16.16
C ALA A 124 10.93 -1.29 16.38
N LEU A 125 10.95 -1.90 17.57
CA LEU A 125 11.91 -2.93 17.93
C LEU A 125 11.80 -4.17 17.06
N ARG A 126 10.59 -4.63 16.75
CA ARG A 126 10.40 -5.88 15.98
C ARG A 126 10.53 -5.71 14.48
N VAL A 127 10.07 -4.59 13.93
CA VAL A 127 10.06 -4.34 12.48
C VAL A 127 11.38 -3.71 12.01
N PHE A 128 11.93 -2.75 12.77
CA PHE A 128 13.18 -2.08 12.40
C PHE A 128 14.40 -2.62 13.15
N GLY A 129 14.22 -3.46 14.17
CA GLY A 129 15.31 -4.01 14.97
C GLY A 129 15.91 -3.02 15.98
N THR A 130 15.32 -1.83 16.12
CA THR A 130 15.82 -0.75 16.98
C THR A 130 14.68 0.22 17.34
N ASP A 131 14.78 0.87 18.49
CA ASP A 131 13.95 1.99 18.93
C ASP A 131 14.67 3.35 18.81
N ASP A 132 15.86 3.36 18.20
CA ASP A 132 16.66 4.58 18.01
C ASP A 132 15.96 5.57 17.06
N PRO A 133 15.61 6.79 17.52
CA PRO A 133 14.98 7.82 16.70
C PRO A 133 15.88 8.37 15.58
N THR A 134 17.18 8.03 15.55
CA THR A 134 18.03 8.34 14.38
C THR A 134 17.65 7.50 13.16
N HIS A 135 17.04 6.32 13.35
CA HIS A 135 16.55 5.50 12.26
C HIS A 135 15.32 6.15 11.60
N PRO A 136 15.34 6.48 10.30
CA PRO A 136 14.26 7.23 9.65
C PRO A 136 12.88 6.58 9.78
N GLY A 137 12.82 5.25 9.76
CA GLY A 137 11.58 4.50 9.92
C GLY A 137 11.01 4.57 11.33
N VAL A 138 11.88 4.51 12.34
CA VAL A 138 11.49 4.60 13.77
C VAL A 138 11.04 6.01 14.08
N ARG A 139 11.81 7.02 13.65
CA ARG A 139 11.45 8.42 13.79
C ARG A 139 10.06 8.71 13.25
N TYR A 140 9.79 8.24 12.03
CA TYR A 140 8.48 8.44 11.42
C TYR A 140 7.36 7.77 12.24
N LEU A 141 7.56 6.51 12.64
CA LEU A 141 6.57 5.75 13.42
C LEU A 141 6.26 6.40 14.78
N LEU A 142 7.28 6.94 15.46
CA LEU A 142 7.10 7.52 16.79
C LEU A 142 6.60 8.97 16.72
N GLU A 143 7.10 9.78 15.79
CA GLU A 143 6.85 11.23 15.74
C GLU A 143 5.74 11.65 14.76
N SER A 144 5.56 10.93 13.65
CA SER A 144 4.66 11.34 12.56
C SER A 144 3.40 10.47 12.43
N THR A 145 3.48 9.20 12.82
CA THR A 145 2.32 8.29 12.80
C THR A 145 1.43 8.54 14.00
N HIS A 146 0.11 8.59 13.78
CA HIS A 146 -0.87 8.77 14.84
C HIS A 146 -1.10 7.47 15.65
N PRO A 147 -1.63 7.56 16.88
CA PRO A 147 -1.69 6.41 17.78
C PRO A 147 -2.83 5.42 17.52
N VAL A 148 -3.86 5.78 16.75
CA VAL A 148 -5.01 4.90 16.49
C VAL A 148 -4.95 4.34 15.09
N TYR A 149 -4.96 3.01 14.96
CA TYR A 149 -5.02 2.33 13.66
C TYR A 149 -6.45 1.92 13.35
N VAL A 150 -6.86 2.19 12.12
CA VAL A 150 -8.20 1.88 11.63
C VAL A 150 -8.10 0.91 10.46
N SER A 151 -8.92 -0.13 10.51
CA SER A 151 -9.02 -1.13 9.45
C SER A 151 -10.47 -1.43 9.12
N GLY A 152 -10.66 -2.00 7.93
CA GLY A 152 -11.95 -2.49 7.48
C GLY A 152 -12.05 -2.55 5.97
N ALA A 153 -13.26 -2.75 5.46
CA ALA A 153 -13.50 -2.94 4.04
C ALA A 153 -13.21 -1.66 3.23
N LEU A 154 -12.17 -1.74 2.40
CA LEU A 154 -11.71 -0.65 1.54
C LEU A 154 -12.30 -0.77 0.14
N ARG A 155 -12.77 0.35 -0.41
CA ARG A 155 -13.30 0.46 -1.78
C ARG A 155 -12.70 1.69 -2.46
N GLY A 156 -11.95 1.49 -3.53
CA GLY A 156 -11.36 2.57 -4.33
C GLY A 156 -12.41 3.24 -5.23
N LEU A 157 -12.51 4.57 -5.15
CA LEU A 157 -13.44 5.39 -5.94
C LEU A 157 -12.77 5.98 -7.19
N ALA A 158 -11.48 6.30 -7.08
CA ALA A 158 -10.65 6.79 -8.17
C ALA A 158 -9.18 6.54 -7.83
N PRO A 159 -8.31 6.35 -8.84
CA PRO A 159 -6.87 6.38 -8.60
C PRO A 159 -6.45 7.76 -8.09
N PRO A 160 -5.49 7.84 -7.14
CA PRO A 160 -4.93 9.11 -6.71
C PRO A 160 -4.43 9.94 -7.91
N PRO A 161 -4.76 11.24 -7.97
CA PRO A 161 -4.32 12.08 -9.06
C PRO A 161 -2.82 12.32 -8.99
N HIS A 162 -2.12 12.05 -10.09
CA HIS A 162 -0.72 12.44 -10.29
C HIS A 162 -0.64 13.38 -11.49
N TYR A 163 -0.03 14.55 -11.30
CA TYR A 163 0.11 15.53 -12.38
C TYR A 163 1.43 15.38 -13.14
N ASP A 164 2.48 14.99 -12.43
CA ASP A 164 3.83 14.71 -12.95
C ASP A 164 3.91 13.27 -13.52
N PHE A 165 4.91 12.99 -14.37
CA PHE A 165 5.36 11.66 -14.82
C PHE A 165 4.29 10.56 -15.08
N ARG A 166 3.05 10.90 -15.45
CA ARG A 166 1.93 9.94 -15.58
C ARG A 166 2.24 8.73 -16.46
N PRO A 167 2.88 8.87 -17.63
CA PRO A 167 3.20 7.72 -18.48
C PRO A 167 4.20 6.73 -17.85
N LEU A 168 4.90 7.13 -16.79
CA LEU A 168 5.88 6.31 -16.09
C LEU A 168 5.27 5.57 -14.87
N ARG A 169 4.08 5.97 -14.41
CA ARG A 169 3.37 5.35 -13.27
C ARG A 169 2.43 4.25 -13.76
N MET A 170 3.00 3.16 -14.25
CA MET A 170 2.22 2.01 -14.72
C MET A 170 1.73 1.14 -13.56
N THR A 171 0.46 0.72 -13.59
CA THR A 171 -0.07 -0.26 -12.63
C THR A 171 0.57 -1.64 -12.85
N PRO A 172 0.50 -2.55 -11.86
CA PRO A 172 0.99 -3.92 -12.04
C PRO A 172 0.41 -4.63 -13.27
N ASN A 173 -0.89 -4.44 -13.53
CA ASN A 173 -1.56 -5.05 -14.69
C ASN A 173 -1.14 -4.40 -16.01
N GLU A 174 -0.96 -3.07 -16.05
CA GLU A 174 -0.42 -2.37 -17.22
C GLU A 174 1.01 -2.81 -17.54
N LEU A 175 1.84 -2.97 -16.50
CA LEU A 175 3.23 -3.44 -16.63
C LEU A 175 3.27 -4.87 -17.18
N ARG A 176 2.40 -5.77 -16.68
CA ARG A 176 2.26 -7.14 -17.18
C ARG A 176 1.83 -7.16 -18.66
N ALA A 177 0.83 -6.37 -19.02
CA ALA A 177 0.38 -6.23 -20.41
C ALA A 177 1.50 -5.71 -21.32
N LYS A 178 2.30 -4.75 -20.84
CA LYS A 178 3.46 -4.23 -21.56
C LYS A 178 4.54 -5.30 -21.76
N PHE A 179 4.84 -6.12 -20.74
CA PHE A 179 5.78 -7.22 -20.87
C PHE A 179 5.31 -8.27 -21.87
N ASP A 180 4.01 -8.62 -21.83
CA ASP A 180 3.42 -9.56 -22.77
C ASP A 180 3.45 -9.02 -24.22
N ALA A 181 3.12 -7.74 -24.42
CA ALA A 181 3.20 -7.09 -25.73
C ALA A 181 4.64 -7.04 -26.30
N LEU A 182 5.65 -6.96 -25.42
CA LEU A 182 7.07 -7.02 -25.79
C LEU A 182 7.63 -8.44 -25.89
N GLY A 183 6.84 -9.47 -25.57
CA GLY A 183 7.26 -10.87 -25.53
C GLY A 183 8.26 -11.20 -24.40
N TRP A 184 8.33 -10.37 -23.36
CA TRP A 184 9.28 -10.55 -22.26
C TRP A 184 8.78 -11.58 -21.25
N ARG A 185 9.45 -12.74 -21.21
CA ARG A 185 9.14 -13.81 -20.24
C ARG A 185 9.99 -13.77 -18.98
N ARG A 186 11.13 -13.08 -19.02
CA ARG A 186 12.08 -12.95 -17.90
C ARG A 186 12.39 -11.48 -17.71
N VAL A 187 12.03 -10.95 -16.55
CA VAL A 187 12.20 -9.55 -16.19
C VAL A 187 12.91 -9.48 -14.85
N ILE A 188 13.92 -8.61 -14.76
CA ILE A 188 14.63 -8.31 -13.51
C ILE A 188 14.31 -6.86 -13.15
N ALA A 189 13.74 -6.66 -11.97
CA ALA A 189 13.45 -5.32 -11.45
C ALA A 189 14.67 -4.77 -10.71
N PHE A 190 14.88 -3.46 -10.81
CA PHE A 190 15.89 -2.74 -10.04
C PHE A 190 15.21 -1.59 -9.30
N GLN A 191 15.20 -1.68 -7.97
CA GLN A 191 14.66 -0.64 -7.10
C GLN A 191 15.74 0.41 -6.82
N THR A 192 15.42 1.68 -7.04
CA THR A 192 16.29 2.79 -6.64
C THR A 192 15.48 3.96 -6.09
N ARG A 193 16.05 4.62 -5.08
CA ARG A 193 15.62 5.94 -4.57
C ARG A 193 16.68 7.01 -4.76
N ASN A 194 17.83 6.64 -5.34
CA ASN A 194 18.98 7.51 -5.58
C ASN A 194 19.23 7.61 -7.08
N SER A 195 19.84 8.71 -7.51
CA SER A 195 20.36 8.77 -8.87
C SER A 195 21.43 7.68 -9.05
N PRO A 196 21.31 6.80 -10.07
CA PRO A 196 22.33 5.79 -10.29
C PRO A 196 23.66 6.50 -10.63
N PRO A 197 24.77 6.12 -9.98
CA PRO A 197 26.07 6.73 -10.27
C PRO A 197 26.45 6.45 -11.75
N PRO A 198 27.25 7.32 -12.39
CA PRO A 198 27.62 7.21 -13.82
C PRO A 198 28.51 6.00 -14.17
N ARG A 199 28.71 5.05 -13.24
CA ARG A 199 29.43 3.81 -13.56
C ARG A 199 28.59 2.99 -14.55
N PRO A 200 29.24 2.39 -15.58
CA PRO A 200 28.52 1.77 -16.68
C PRO A 200 27.63 0.64 -16.16
N CYS A 201 26.50 0.42 -16.83
CA CYS A 201 25.44 -0.61 -16.65
C CYS A 201 25.89 -2.06 -16.32
N ARG A 202 27.18 -2.33 -16.16
CA ARG A 202 27.79 -3.62 -15.82
C ARG A 202 27.38 -4.22 -14.48
N THR A 203 26.81 -3.49 -13.53
CA THR A 203 26.24 -4.12 -12.31
C THR A 203 24.86 -4.73 -12.53
N HIS A 204 24.11 -4.28 -13.55
CA HIS A 204 22.79 -4.81 -13.90
C HIS A 204 22.86 -5.89 -15.00
N LEU A 205 23.88 -5.83 -15.86
CA LEU A 205 24.12 -6.82 -16.92
C LEU A 205 24.37 -8.27 -16.45
N PRO A 206 25.08 -8.58 -15.35
CA PRO A 206 25.33 -9.96 -14.94
C PRO A 206 24.06 -10.70 -14.52
N GLY A 207 23.03 -10.00 -14.02
CA GLY A 207 21.71 -10.60 -13.78
C GLY A 207 21.02 -11.03 -15.08
N ARG A 208 21.19 -10.25 -16.15
CA ARG A 208 20.67 -10.56 -17.49
C ARG A 208 21.42 -11.72 -18.14
N GLU A 209 22.73 -11.82 -17.94
CA GLU A 209 23.57 -12.90 -18.50
C GLU A 209 23.34 -14.25 -17.79
N ARG A 210 23.17 -14.26 -16.45
CA ARG A 210 22.95 -15.50 -15.68
C ARG A 210 21.57 -16.14 -15.86
N THR A 211 20.58 -15.38 -16.34
CA THR A 211 19.25 -15.93 -16.60
C THR A 211 19.17 -16.65 -17.95
N GLY A 212 20.17 -16.51 -18.84
CA GLY A 212 20.35 -17.36 -20.02
C GLY A 212 20.83 -18.74 -19.61
N GLY A 213 20.01 -19.77 -19.81
CA GLY A 213 20.28 -21.14 -19.35
C GLY A 213 21.62 -21.68 -19.86
N GLN A 214 22.38 -22.27 -18.93
CA GLN A 214 23.32 -23.33 -19.27
C GLN A 214 22.50 -24.54 -19.72
N SER A 215 22.45 -24.80 -21.02
CA SER A 215 22.18 -26.13 -21.52
C SER A 215 23.39 -27.01 -21.15
N LEU A 216 23.24 -27.85 -20.14
CA LEU A 216 24.17 -28.96 -19.88
C LEU A 216 23.95 -30.02 -20.98
N PRO A 217 24.96 -30.39 -21.78
CA PRO A 217 24.89 -31.61 -22.55
C PRO A 217 25.08 -32.81 -21.61
N ALA A 218 24.37 -33.90 -21.93
CA ALA A 218 24.59 -35.22 -21.35
C ALA A 218 25.96 -35.80 -21.76
#